data_AF-A0AAV0NDE5-F1
#
_entry.id   AF-A0AAV0NDE5-F1
#
_cell.length_a   1.000
_cell.length_b   1.000
_cell.length_c   1.000
_cell.angle_alpha   90.00
_cell.angle_beta   90.00
_cell.angle_gamma   90.00
#
_symmetry.space_group_name_H-M   'P 1'
#
loop_
_entity.id
_entity.type
_entity.pdbx_description
1 polymer ?
#
loop_
_entity_poly.entity_id
_entity_poly.type
_entity_poly.pdbx_seq_one_letter_code
_entity_poly.pdbx_strand_id
1 'polypeptide(L)'
;MHAVQRLGVGYHFEAEIEEALEKVHDMGEDLFTNFDGRGTDLYHAALRFRLLRQQGFPVSLDGFRKLKNSEGRFKEWLSRDEQGLLSLYEAAHIAFHGEDILDETLNFATKNLKSILLTNKNISNAVQRQIDFALFVPAWKCVPRSLARHSLDFYSDQGALLQNQKLLTFAKLDFNMVQSIHKQELRELSEWWKSIDGATNFPYARDRLVECYFWILCIYFEPEYSVARVLNAKIYIVLTTLNDTCDNFGTYEEVQALVKAIERLDARALDELPDRMKNMYRLTLNVYDEIEEEAGKKGSTFIVEYAKEEVIMIHY
;
A
#
# COMPACT_ATOMS: atom_id res chain seq x y z
N MET A 1 12.76 -4.30 -13.54
CA MET A 1 11.40 -3.80 -13.20
C MET A 1 10.70 -4.69 -12.18
N HIS A 2 10.15 -5.86 -12.54
CA HIS A 2 9.34 -6.66 -11.63
C HIS A 2 10.03 -7.01 -10.29
N ALA A 3 11.25 -7.55 -10.33
CA ALA A 3 11.99 -7.91 -9.12
C ALA A 3 12.32 -6.69 -8.25
N VAL A 4 12.71 -5.57 -8.88
CA VAL A 4 13.03 -4.31 -8.21
C VAL A 4 11.81 -3.78 -7.44
N GLN A 5 10.64 -3.76 -8.07
CA GLN A 5 9.38 -3.36 -7.43
C GLN A 5 8.98 -4.34 -6.32
N ARG A 6 9.01 -5.65 -6.57
CA ARG A 6 8.65 -6.68 -5.57
C ARG A 6 9.56 -6.64 -4.34
N LEU A 7 10.84 -6.32 -4.52
CA LEU A 7 11.82 -6.19 -3.45
C LEU A 7 11.71 -4.87 -2.69
N GLY A 8 10.78 -3.99 -3.06
CA GLY A 8 10.53 -2.73 -2.38
C GLY A 8 11.61 -1.68 -2.61
N VAL A 9 12.37 -1.79 -3.70
CA VAL A 9 13.43 -0.84 -4.09
C VAL A 9 13.10 -0.11 -5.40
N GLY A 10 11.84 -0.16 -5.83
CA GLY A 10 11.35 0.48 -7.06
C GLY A 10 11.56 1.99 -7.10
N TYR A 11 11.39 2.65 -5.96
CA TYR A 11 11.50 4.10 -5.81
C TYR A 11 12.91 4.66 -6.10
N HIS A 12 13.94 3.81 -6.14
CA HIS A 12 15.29 4.21 -6.58
C HIS A 12 15.45 4.26 -8.11
N PHE A 13 14.48 3.77 -8.86
CA PHE A 13 14.57 3.56 -10.32
C PHE A 13 13.28 3.99 -11.03
N GLU A 14 12.56 4.99 -10.50
CA GLU A 14 11.24 5.37 -11.04
C GLU A 14 11.32 5.78 -12.51
N ALA A 15 12.27 6.66 -12.84
CA ALA A 15 12.49 7.13 -14.21
C ALA A 15 12.86 5.97 -15.16
N GLU A 16 13.75 5.06 -14.75
CA GLU A 16 14.14 3.92 -15.59
C GLU A 16 13.01 2.90 -15.75
N ILE A 17 12.15 2.75 -14.73
CA ILE A 17 10.97 1.89 -14.80
C ILE A 17 9.95 2.50 -15.77
N GLU A 18 9.68 3.79 -15.67
CA GLU A 18 8.78 4.53 -16.54
C GLU A 18 9.24 4.45 -17.99
N GLU A 19 10.48 4.86 -18.28
CA GLU A 19 11.06 4.82 -19.64
C GLU A 19 11.03 3.40 -20.24
N ALA A 20 11.29 2.38 -19.43
CA ALA A 20 11.26 1.00 -19.89
C ALA A 20 9.83 0.51 -20.19
N LEU A 21 8.82 0.96 -19.42
CA LEU A 21 7.43 0.58 -19.64
C LEU A 21 6.79 1.34 -20.80
N GLU A 22 7.15 2.61 -20.99
CA GLU A 22 6.79 3.39 -22.18
C GLU A 22 7.25 2.66 -23.44
N LYS A 23 8.51 2.25 -23.51
CA LYS A 23 9.03 1.48 -24.65
C LYS A 23 8.27 0.17 -24.88
N VAL A 24 7.90 -0.54 -23.81
CA VAL A 24 7.13 -1.78 -23.92
C VAL A 24 5.70 -1.51 -24.41
N HIS A 25 5.10 -0.39 -24.00
CA HIS A 25 3.78 0.05 -24.46
C HIS A 25 3.79 0.45 -25.93
N ASP A 26 4.75 1.28 -26.32
CA ASP A 26 4.91 1.85 -27.67
C ASP A 26 5.19 0.79 -28.74
N MET A 27 5.80 -0.34 -28.37
CA MET A 27 5.97 -1.48 -29.28
C MET A 27 4.64 -2.01 -29.81
N GLY A 28 3.51 -1.73 -29.14
CA GLY A 28 2.16 -2.05 -29.61
C GLY A 28 1.92 -3.55 -29.82
N GLU A 29 2.81 -4.39 -29.29
CA GLU A 29 2.72 -5.84 -29.43
C GLU A 29 1.52 -6.34 -28.64
N ASP A 30 0.70 -7.17 -29.29
CA ASP A 30 -0.30 -7.94 -28.56
C ASP A 30 0.41 -8.93 -27.62
N LEU A 31 0.31 -8.60 -26.33
CA LEU A 31 0.98 -9.27 -25.23
C LEU A 31 0.73 -10.77 -25.18
N PHE A 32 -0.36 -11.25 -25.80
CA PHE A 32 -0.83 -12.63 -25.74
C PHE A 32 -0.83 -13.34 -27.11
N THR A 33 0.12 -13.00 -27.98
CA THR A 33 0.29 -13.67 -29.29
C THR A 33 1.18 -14.91 -29.24
N ASN A 34 0.89 -15.88 -30.12
CA ASN A 34 1.74 -17.03 -30.43
C ASN A 34 2.15 -17.96 -29.27
N PHE A 35 1.27 -18.20 -28.29
CA PHE A 35 1.51 -19.27 -27.31
C PHE A 35 1.46 -20.65 -27.99
N ASP A 36 2.61 -21.28 -28.19
CA ASP A 36 2.72 -22.65 -28.70
C ASP A 36 2.58 -23.72 -27.59
N GLY A 37 2.31 -23.28 -26.36
CA GLY A 37 2.20 -24.12 -25.18
C GLY A 37 3.56 -24.57 -24.61
N ARG A 38 4.67 -23.96 -25.03
CA ARG A 38 6.01 -24.19 -24.50
C ARG A 38 6.57 -22.90 -23.89
N GLY A 39 7.35 -23.02 -22.82
CA GLY A 39 8.14 -21.90 -22.28
C GLY A 39 7.43 -21.01 -21.24
N THR A 40 7.93 -19.79 -21.08
CA THR A 40 7.53 -18.80 -20.07
C THR A 40 6.63 -17.69 -20.64
N ASP A 41 6.03 -17.93 -21.79
CA ASP A 41 5.32 -16.91 -22.55
C ASP A 41 4.09 -16.38 -21.81
N LEU A 42 3.28 -17.27 -21.20
CA LEU A 42 2.11 -16.84 -20.42
C LEU A 42 2.54 -16.00 -19.20
N TYR A 43 3.60 -16.42 -18.52
CA TYR A 43 4.18 -15.68 -17.41
C TYR A 43 4.57 -14.27 -17.84
N HIS A 44 5.29 -14.12 -18.96
CA HIS A 44 5.73 -12.82 -19.46
C HIS A 44 4.58 -11.94 -19.94
N ALA A 45 3.59 -12.52 -20.65
CA ALA A 45 2.41 -11.81 -21.12
C ALA A 45 1.60 -11.22 -19.96
N ALA A 46 1.25 -12.04 -18.99
CA ALA A 46 0.53 -11.61 -17.80
C ALA A 46 1.33 -10.61 -16.96
N LEU A 47 2.66 -10.81 -16.87
CA LEU A 47 3.55 -9.89 -16.17
C LEU A 47 3.59 -8.51 -16.84
N ARG A 48 3.74 -8.45 -18.17
CA ARG A 48 3.76 -7.19 -18.93
C ARG A 48 2.43 -6.46 -18.77
N PHE A 49 1.30 -7.16 -18.95
CA PHE A 49 -0.03 -6.60 -18.75
C PHE A 49 -0.16 -5.96 -17.37
N ARG A 50 0.24 -6.71 -16.33
CA ARG A 50 0.20 -6.22 -14.95
C ARG A 50 1.08 -4.99 -14.78
N LEU A 51 2.35 -5.03 -15.18
CA LEU A 51 3.28 -3.92 -14.95
C LEU A 51 2.84 -2.63 -15.65
N LEU A 52 2.36 -2.75 -16.90
CA LEU A 52 1.82 -1.61 -17.65
C LEU A 52 0.62 -0.98 -16.94
N ARG A 53 -0.38 -1.80 -16.56
CA ARG A 53 -1.56 -1.29 -15.85
C ARG A 53 -1.22 -0.70 -14.48
N GLN A 54 -0.27 -1.28 -13.76
CA GLN A 54 0.19 -0.74 -12.47
C GLN A 54 0.79 0.67 -12.60
N GLN A 55 1.29 1.05 -13.78
CA GLN A 55 1.78 2.40 -14.06
C GLN A 55 0.77 3.27 -14.81
N GLY A 56 -0.49 2.85 -14.89
CA GLY A 56 -1.56 3.64 -15.50
C GLY A 56 -1.63 3.56 -17.03
N PHE A 57 -0.82 2.72 -17.69
CA PHE A 57 -0.94 2.53 -19.13
C PHE A 57 -2.24 1.79 -19.49
N PRO A 58 -3.00 2.27 -20.50
CA PRO A 58 -4.14 1.53 -21.02
C PRO A 58 -3.67 0.30 -21.80
N VAL A 59 -4.23 -0.86 -21.47
CA VAL A 59 -3.88 -2.15 -22.11
C VAL A 59 -5.15 -2.91 -22.48
N SER A 60 -5.22 -3.38 -23.73
CA SER A 60 -6.34 -4.19 -24.24
C SER A 60 -6.49 -5.52 -23.51
N LEU A 61 -7.74 -5.95 -23.33
CA LEU A 61 -8.10 -7.26 -22.78
C LEU A 61 -8.20 -8.37 -23.85
N ASP A 62 -8.04 -8.04 -25.13
CA ASP A 62 -8.17 -9.00 -26.23
C ASP A 62 -7.27 -10.22 -26.05
N GLY A 63 -6.09 -10.02 -25.47
CA GLY A 63 -5.16 -11.08 -25.15
C GLY A 63 -5.74 -12.15 -24.22
N PHE A 64 -6.54 -11.77 -23.22
CA PHE A 64 -7.19 -12.72 -22.33
C PHE A 64 -8.28 -13.52 -23.05
N ARG A 65 -8.94 -12.94 -24.06
CA ARG A 65 -9.91 -13.66 -24.89
C ARG A 65 -9.23 -14.77 -25.70
N LYS A 66 -7.98 -14.57 -26.12
CA LYS A 66 -7.18 -15.59 -26.82
C LYS A 66 -6.77 -16.77 -25.94
N LEU A 67 -6.90 -16.65 -24.62
CA LEU A 67 -6.69 -17.76 -23.68
C LEU A 67 -7.89 -18.74 -23.66
N LYS A 68 -9.01 -18.37 -24.28
CA LYS A 68 -10.19 -19.23 -24.42
C LYS A 68 -10.19 -20.00 -25.74
N ASN A 69 -10.88 -21.13 -25.76
CA ASN A 69 -11.16 -21.93 -26.95
C ASN A 69 -12.46 -21.44 -27.63
N SER A 70 -12.85 -22.08 -28.74
CA SER A 70 -14.07 -21.76 -29.50
C SER A 70 -15.38 -21.94 -28.71
N GLU A 71 -15.35 -22.68 -27.61
CA GLU A 71 -16.49 -22.89 -26.71
C GLU A 71 -16.52 -21.86 -25.57
N GLY A 72 -15.61 -20.89 -25.56
CA GLY A 72 -15.49 -19.88 -24.50
C GLY A 72 -14.82 -20.37 -23.22
N ARG A 73 -14.28 -21.60 -23.19
CA ARG A 73 -13.59 -22.17 -22.03
C ARG A 73 -12.08 -21.87 -22.09
N PHE A 74 -11.45 -21.62 -20.95
CA PHE A 74 -9.99 -21.48 -20.89
C PHE A 74 -9.28 -22.74 -21.40
N LYS A 75 -8.23 -22.56 -22.19
CA LYS A 75 -7.45 -23.65 -22.78
C LYS A 75 -6.82 -24.52 -21.69
N GLU A 76 -6.94 -25.84 -21.82
CA GLU A 76 -6.54 -26.79 -20.77
C GLU A 76 -5.05 -26.71 -20.39
N TRP A 77 -4.17 -26.44 -21.36
CA TRP A 77 -2.72 -26.36 -21.12
C TRP A 77 -2.33 -25.27 -20.12
N LEU A 78 -3.15 -24.21 -19.99
CA LEU A 78 -2.91 -23.12 -19.03
C LEU A 78 -2.87 -23.63 -17.58
N SER A 79 -3.61 -24.70 -17.28
CA SER A 79 -3.62 -25.30 -15.93
C SER A 79 -2.31 -25.99 -15.54
N ARG A 80 -1.42 -26.25 -16.51
CA ARG A 80 -0.15 -26.96 -16.31
C ARG A 80 1.05 -26.03 -16.13
N ASP A 81 0.90 -24.76 -16.48
CA ASP A 81 1.96 -23.74 -16.33
C ASP A 81 1.80 -23.03 -14.98
N GLU A 82 2.45 -23.55 -13.94
CA GLU A 82 2.32 -23.04 -12.57
C GLU A 82 2.71 -21.56 -12.45
N GLN A 83 3.82 -21.17 -13.09
CA GLN A 83 4.35 -19.80 -13.02
C GLN A 83 3.52 -18.85 -13.88
N GLY A 84 3.12 -19.28 -15.08
CA GLY A 84 2.23 -18.51 -15.93
C GLY A 84 0.86 -18.29 -15.29
N LEU A 85 0.31 -19.33 -14.65
CA LEU A 85 -0.96 -19.26 -13.94
C LEU A 85 -0.90 -18.34 -12.72
N LEU A 86 0.20 -18.38 -11.94
CA LEU A 86 0.42 -17.45 -10.84
C LEU A 86 0.52 -16.00 -11.33
N SER A 87 1.26 -15.75 -12.41
CA SER A 87 1.35 -14.41 -13.02
C SER A 87 -0.01 -13.93 -13.55
N LEU A 88 -0.78 -14.83 -14.16
CA LEU A 88 -2.12 -14.56 -14.66
C LEU A 88 -3.11 -14.23 -13.51
N TYR A 89 -3.02 -14.95 -12.40
CA TYR A 89 -3.78 -14.67 -11.18
C TYR A 89 -3.47 -13.25 -10.67
N GLU A 90 -2.19 -12.89 -10.54
CA GLU A 90 -1.77 -11.56 -10.07
C GLU A 90 -2.20 -10.44 -11.03
N ALA A 91 -2.16 -10.69 -12.33
CA ALA A 91 -2.61 -9.76 -13.37
C ALA A 91 -4.12 -9.49 -13.30
N ALA A 92 -4.92 -10.53 -13.04
CA ALA A 92 -6.37 -10.42 -12.97
C ALA A 92 -6.87 -9.58 -11.77
N HIS A 93 -6.06 -9.41 -10.71
CA HIS A 93 -6.42 -8.52 -9.59
C HIS A 93 -6.38 -7.01 -9.93
N ILE A 94 -5.92 -6.63 -11.12
CA ILE A 94 -5.86 -5.23 -11.60
C ILE A 94 -7.02 -4.97 -12.59
N ALA A 95 -8.14 -5.65 -12.37
CA ALA A 95 -9.36 -5.45 -13.13
C ALA A 95 -10.07 -4.15 -12.72
N PHE A 96 -10.64 -3.47 -13.70
CA PHE A 96 -11.62 -2.41 -13.52
C PHE A 96 -13.05 -2.95 -13.57
N HIS A 97 -14.00 -2.17 -13.07
CA HIS A 97 -15.41 -2.52 -13.14
C HIS A 97 -15.86 -2.70 -14.60
N GLY A 98 -16.56 -3.81 -14.89
CA GLY A 98 -17.03 -4.16 -16.23
C GLY A 98 -16.04 -4.97 -17.07
N GLU A 99 -14.88 -5.35 -16.52
CA GLU A 99 -13.90 -6.20 -17.19
C GLU A 99 -14.12 -7.69 -16.88
N ASP A 100 -15.32 -8.21 -17.17
CA ASP A 100 -15.77 -9.58 -16.79
C ASP A 100 -14.77 -10.69 -17.15
N ILE A 101 -14.03 -10.53 -18.25
CA ILE A 101 -13.00 -11.50 -18.67
C ILE A 101 -11.88 -11.67 -17.63
N LEU A 102 -11.53 -10.63 -16.87
CA LEU A 102 -10.55 -10.71 -15.80
C LEU A 102 -11.13 -11.38 -14.56
N ASP A 103 -12.42 -11.20 -14.24
CA ASP A 103 -13.09 -11.93 -13.18
C ASP A 103 -13.17 -13.43 -13.49
N GLU A 104 -13.50 -13.79 -14.73
CA GLU A 104 -13.45 -15.16 -15.22
C GLU A 104 -12.02 -15.73 -15.15
N THR A 105 -11.02 -14.94 -15.52
CA THR A 105 -9.60 -15.31 -15.45
C THR A 105 -9.16 -15.54 -14.00
N LEU A 106 -9.57 -14.67 -13.09
CA LEU A 106 -9.28 -14.77 -11.67
C LEU A 106 -9.88 -16.05 -11.07
N ASN A 107 -11.13 -16.36 -11.41
CA ASN A 107 -11.79 -17.59 -10.98
C ASN A 107 -11.07 -18.85 -11.52
N PHE A 108 -10.73 -18.84 -12.81
CA PHE A 108 -9.98 -19.93 -13.43
C PHE A 108 -8.61 -20.13 -12.77
N ALA A 109 -7.83 -19.06 -12.63
CA ALA A 109 -6.49 -19.13 -12.06
C ALA A 109 -6.52 -19.57 -10.59
N THR A 110 -7.44 -19.01 -9.79
CA THR A 110 -7.62 -19.40 -8.37
C THR A 110 -7.93 -20.88 -8.22
N LYS A 111 -8.86 -21.42 -9.03
CA LYS A 111 -9.24 -22.83 -8.98
C LYS A 111 -8.06 -23.74 -9.30
N ASN A 112 -7.31 -23.42 -10.36
CA ASN A 112 -6.20 -24.25 -10.81
C ASN A 112 -4.98 -24.13 -9.87
N LEU A 113 -4.68 -22.96 -9.30
CA LEU A 113 -3.63 -22.79 -8.29
C LEU A 113 -3.92 -23.63 -7.04
N LYS A 114 -5.16 -23.61 -6.55
CA LYS A 114 -5.59 -24.49 -5.44
C LYS A 114 -5.45 -25.97 -5.80
N SER A 115 -5.80 -26.35 -7.04
CA SER A 115 -5.63 -27.72 -7.51
C SER A 115 -4.15 -28.14 -7.57
N ILE A 116 -3.26 -27.26 -8.02
CA ILE A 116 -1.82 -27.52 -8.07
C ILE A 116 -1.29 -27.80 -6.65
N LEU A 117 -1.65 -26.97 -5.67
CA LEU A 117 -1.25 -27.17 -4.26
C LEU A 117 -1.72 -28.52 -3.68
N LEU A 118 -2.88 -29.02 -4.12
CA LEU A 118 -3.44 -30.28 -3.62
C LEU A 118 -2.90 -31.52 -4.35
N THR A 119 -2.63 -31.41 -5.65
CA THR A 119 -2.40 -32.56 -6.52
C THR A 119 -0.96 -32.71 -7.01
N ASN A 120 -0.21 -31.62 -7.15
CA ASN A 120 1.15 -31.69 -7.66
C ASN A 120 2.16 -31.87 -6.52
N LYS A 121 2.57 -33.12 -6.29
CA LYS A 121 3.57 -33.46 -5.26
C LYS A 121 5.01 -33.08 -5.62
N ASN A 122 5.26 -32.69 -6.87
CA ASN A 122 6.60 -32.34 -7.36
C ASN A 122 6.81 -30.83 -7.46
N ILE A 123 5.83 -30.01 -7.03
CA ILE A 123 5.99 -28.56 -6.97
C ILE A 123 7.16 -28.19 -6.06
N SER A 124 7.98 -27.24 -6.49
CA SER A 124 9.08 -26.77 -5.63
C SER A 124 8.54 -26.00 -4.42
N ASN A 125 9.18 -26.15 -3.26
CA ASN A 125 8.82 -25.41 -2.04
C ASN A 125 8.84 -23.88 -2.24
N ALA A 126 9.65 -23.38 -3.17
CA ALA A 126 9.72 -21.95 -3.49
C ALA A 126 8.48 -21.47 -4.27
N VAL A 127 8.00 -22.27 -5.24
CA VAL A 127 6.77 -21.95 -5.99
C VAL A 127 5.54 -22.15 -5.12
N GLN A 128 5.50 -23.24 -4.33
CA GLN A 128 4.40 -23.51 -3.40
C GLN A 128 4.14 -22.32 -2.47
N ARG A 129 5.18 -21.80 -1.80
CA ARG A 129 5.06 -20.64 -0.90
C ARG A 129 4.60 -19.37 -1.61
N GLN A 130 5.00 -19.16 -2.86
CA GLN A 130 4.52 -18.01 -3.65
C GLN A 130 3.04 -18.14 -3.97
N ILE A 131 2.57 -19.35 -4.33
CA ILE A 131 1.15 -19.61 -4.57
C ILE A 131 0.34 -19.43 -3.28
N ASP A 132 0.79 -20.03 -2.18
CA ASP A 132 0.13 -19.89 -0.86
C ASP A 132 0.00 -18.42 -0.45
N PHE A 133 1.08 -17.65 -0.60
CA PHE A 133 1.09 -16.23 -0.27
C PHE A 133 0.15 -15.43 -1.18
N ALA A 134 0.20 -15.64 -2.50
CA ALA A 134 -0.66 -14.91 -3.45
C ALA A 134 -2.15 -15.23 -3.26
N LEU A 135 -2.49 -16.47 -2.89
CA LEU A 135 -3.86 -16.89 -2.57
C LEU A 135 -4.34 -16.32 -1.23
N PHE A 136 -3.43 -16.07 -0.27
CA PHE A 136 -3.75 -15.39 0.98
C PHE A 136 -3.95 -13.89 0.76
N VAL A 137 -2.97 -13.23 0.13
CA VAL A 137 -3.02 -11.81 -0.22
C VAL A 137 -2.38 -11.59 -1.60
N PRO A 138 -3.15 -11.19 -2.62
CA PRO A 138 -2.60 -10.82 -3.91
C PRO A 138 -1.64 -9.65 -3.77
N ALA A 139 -0.59 -9.59 -4.58
CA ALA A 139 0.42 -8.57 -4.43
C ALA A 139 -0.10 -7.15 -4.64
N TRP A 140 -1.07 -6.98 -5.56
CA TRP A 140 -1.74 -5.70 -5.77
C TRP A 140 -2.50 -5.19 -4.54
N LYS A 141 -2.92 -6.10 -3.66
CA LYS A 141 -3.66 -5.80 -2.42
C LYS A 141 -2.78 -5.90 -1.17
N CYS A 142 -1.48 -6.14 -1.34
CA CYS A 142 -0.54 -6.30 -0.25
C CYS A 142 0.17 -4.98 0.05
N VAL A 143 0.36 -4.67 1.34
CA VAL A 143 1.16 -3.52 1.76
C VAL A 143 2.59 -3.66 1.20
N PRO A 144 3.14 -2.64 0.51
CA PRO A 144 4.41 -2.75 -0.21
C PRO A 144 5.57 -3.28 0.63
N ARG A 145 5.70 -2.83 1.88
CA ARG A 145 6.76 -3.29 2.80
C ARG A 145 6.61 -4.74 3.23
N SER A 146 5.37 -5.20 3.43
CA SER A 146 5.10 -6.59 3.75
C SER A 146 5.41 -7.48 2.54
N LEU A 147 4.95 -7.05 1.36
CA LEU A 147 5.27 -7.71 0.09
C LEU A 147 6.78 -7.80 -0.14
N ALA A 148 7.52 -6.73 0.12
CA ALA A 148 8.99 -6.70 0.02
C ALA A 148 9.65 -7.70 0.97
N ARG A 149 9.19 -7.79 2.21
CA ARG A 149 9.72 -8.74 3.20
C ARG A 149 9.55 -10.19 2.74
N HIS A 150 8.37 -10.55 2.22
CA HIS A 150 8.12 -11.89 1.68
C HIS A 150 8.90 -12.13 0.38
N SER A 151 8.98 -11.13 -0.49
CA SER A 151 9.70 -11.21 -1.75
C SER A 151 11.20 -11.41 -1.56
N LEU A 152 11.80 -10.86 -0.49
CA LEU A 152 13.20 -11.14 -0.13
C LEU A 152 13.45 -12.63 0.14
N ASP A 153 12.50 -13.29 0.80
CA ASP A 153 12.59 -14.73 1.07
C ASP A 153 12.41 -15.51 -0.24
N PHE A 154 11.34 -15.22 -0.99
CA PHE A 154 11.08 -15.89 -2.27
C PHE A 154 12.24 -15.74 -3.24
N TYR A 155 12.81 -14.54 -3.36
CA TYR A 155 13.93 -14.26 -4.25
C TYR A 155 15.20 -14.99 -3.79
N SER A 156 15.44 -15.09 -2.48
CA SER A 156 16.57 -15.85 -1.92
C SER A 156 16.45 -17.36 -2.17
N ASP A 157 15.25 -17.86 -2.40
CA ASP A 157 14.97 -19.30 -2.59
C ASP A 157 14.99 -19.76 -4.06
N GLN A 158 15.06 -18.84 -5.04
CA GLN A 158 15.06 -19.16 -6.48
C GLN A 158 16.35 -19.84 -7.02
N GLY A 159 17.34 -20.10 -6.16
CA GLY A 159 18.64 -20.68 -6.53
C GLY A 159 19.63 -19.66 -7.12
N ALA A 160 20.93 -19.86 -6.86
CA ALA A 160 21.97 -18.87 -7.14
C ALA A 160 22.15 -18.49 -8.63
N LEU A 161 21.77 -19.36 -9.57
CA LEU A 161 21.91 -19.12 -11.01
C LEU A 161 20.87 -18.14 -11.59
N LEU A 162 19.72 -18.00 -10.92
CA LEU A 162 18.62 -17.11 -11.34
C LEU A 162 18.62 -15.79 -10.56
N GLN A 163 19.43 -15.70 -9.51
CA GLN A 163 19.46 -14.56 -8.61
C GLN A 163 20.53 -13.55 -9.00
N ASN A 164 20.11 -12.32 -9.29
CA ASN A 164 21.02 -11.18 -9.24
C ASN A 164 21.41 -10.90 -7.77
N GLN A 165 22.58 -11.40 -7.36
CA GLN A 165 23.08 -11.26 -5.99
C GLN A 165 23.32 -9.80 -5.58
N LYS A 166 23.67 -8.93 -6.54
CA LYS A 166 23.84 -7.49 -6.28
C LYS A 166 22.50 -6.86 -5.92
N LEU A 167 21.45 -7.19 -6.68
CA LEU A 167 20.09 -6.71 -6.39
C LEU A 167 19.58 -7.22 -5.05
N LEU A 168 19.79 -8.49 -4.72
CA LEU A 168 19.36 -9.05 -3.43
C LEU A 168 20.09 -8.39 -2.25
N THR A 169 21.40 -8.17 -2.39
CA THR A 169 22.20 -7.48 -1.36
C THR A 169 21.73 -6.04 -1.19
N PHE A 170 21.53 -5.32 -2.30
CA PHE A 170 20.99 -3.96 -2.30
C PHE A 170 19.63 -3.91 -1.60
N ALA A 171 18.69 -4.78 -1.97
CA ALA A 171 17.37 -4.82 -1.36
C ALA A 171 17.39 -5.13 0.15
N LYS A 172 18.30 -6.00 0.62
CA LYS A 172 18.47 -6.28 2.06
C LYS A 172 19.01 -5.07 2.81
N LEU A 173 20.01 -4.40 2.24
CA LEU A 173 20.60 -3.20 2.84
C LEU A 173 19.57 -2.07 2.91
N ASP A 174 18.88 -1.82 1.79
CA ASP A 174 17.83 -0.81 1.71
C ASP A 174 16.69 -1.10 2.68
N PHE A 175 16.18 -2.34 2.72
CA PHE A 175 15.13 -2.73 3.65
C PHE A 175 15.49 -2.43 5.11
N ASN A 176 16.73 -2.72 5.51
CA ASN A 176 17.21 -2.50 6.86
C ASN A 176 17.45 -1.01 7.16
N MET A 177 17.99 -0.25 6.21
CA MET A 177 18.17 1.20 6.32
C MET A 177 16.82 1.89 6.52
N VAL A 178 15.86 1.62 5.64
CA VAL A 178 14.49 2.15 5.71
C VAL A 178 13.82 1.75 7.02
N GLN A 179 13.97 0.49 7.48
CA GLN A 179 13.45 0.06 8.77
C GLN A 179 14.08 0.81 9.96
N SER A 180 15.36 1.20 9.87
CA SER A 180 16.01 2.02 10.89
C SER A 180 15.39 3.40 10.98
N ILE A 181 15.05 4.01 9.84
CA ILE A 181 14.34 5.29 9.77
C ILE A 181 12.96 5.14 10.43
N HIS A 182 12.20 4.10 10.07
CA HIS A 182 10.88 3.84 10.68
C HIS A 182 10.93 3.66 12.21
N LYS A 183 11.98 3.03 12.74
CA LYS A 183 12.18 2.90 14.18
C LYS A 183 12.49 4.23 14.85
N GLN A 184 13.23 5.10 14.17
CA GLN A 184 13.51 6.45 14.67
C GLN A 184 12.24 7.31 14.69
N GLU A 185 11.42 7.23 13.64
CA GLU A 185 10.11 7.91 13.57
C GLU A 185 9.17 7.45 14.70
N LEU A 186 9.08 6.14 14.95
CA LEU A 186 8.30 5.60 16.07
C LEU A 186 8.82 6.06 17.44
N ARG A 187 10.14 6.17 17.60
CA ARG A 187 10.75 6.69 18.83
C ARG A 187 10.37 8.16 19.04
N GLU A 188 10.48 8.97 18.01
CA GLU A 188 10.08 10.38 18.03
C GLU A 188 8.60 10.53 18.40
N LEU A 189 7.71 9.77 17.76
CA LEU A 189 6.29 9.76 18.09
C LEU A 189 6.03 9.35 19.54
N SER A 190 6.75 8.34 20.03
CA SER A 190 6.63 7.88 21.41
C SER A 190 7.10 8.92 22.43
N GLU A 191 8.19 9.63 22.12
CA GLU A 191 8.70 10.73 22.94
C GLU A 191 7.73 11.92 22.92
N TRP A 192 7.17 12.26 21.74
CA TRP A 192 6.13 13.27 21.58
C TRP A 192 4.87 12.95 22.40
N TRP A 193 4.33 11.73 22.28
CA TRP A 193 3.13 11.31 23.01
C TRP A 193 3.30 11.38 24.53
N LYS A 194 4.51 11.06 25.02
CA LYS A 194 4.87 11.24 26.43
C LYS A 194 4.98 12.71 26.83
N SER A 195 5.55 13.56 25.96
CA SER A 195 5.75 14.99 26.26
C SER A 195 4.44 15.76 26.47
N ILE A 196 3.34 15.27 25.89
CA ILE A 196 2.00 15.83 26.06
C ILE A 196 1.17 15.10 27.13
N ASP A 197 1.81 14.26 27.95
CA ASP A 197 1.18 13.40 28.96
C ASP A 197 -0.06 12.65 28.42
N GLY A 198 0.03 12.12 27.19
CA GLY A 198 -1.14 11.64 26.44
C GLY A 198 -1.97 10.61 27.18
N ALA A 199 -1.32 9.64 27.85
CA ALA A 199 -2.02 8.63 28.66
C ALA A 199 -2.79 9.20 29.85
N THR A 200 -2.29 10.28 30.45
CA THR A 200 -2.92 10.96 31.60
C THR A 200 -3.99 11.94 31.16
N ASN A 201 -3.77 12.63 30.05
CA ASN A 201 -4.69 13.62 29.50
C ASN A 201 -5.87 12.99 28.74
N PHE A 202 -5.70 11.77 28.22
CA PHE A 202 -6.70 11.03 27.45
C PHE A 202 -6.87 9.59 27.95
N PRO A 203 -7.20 9.37 29.25
CA PRO A 203 -7.28 8.02 29.82
C PRO A 203 -8.47 7.20 29.29
N TYR A 204 -9.42 7.87 28.65
CA TYR A 204 -10.58 7.28 28.00
C TYR A 204 -10.33 6.87 26.54
N ALA A 205 -9.28 7.41 25.91
CA ALA A 205 -8.97 7.14 24.52
C ALA A 205 -8.09 5.90 24.38
N ARG A 206 -8.20 5.22 23.25
CA ARG A 206 -7.38 4.04 22.94
C ARG A 206 -5.94 4.49 22.65
N ASP A 207 -4.97 3.84 23.29
CA ASP A 207 -3.56 4.00 22.90
C ASP A 207 -3.28 3.21 21.61
N ARG A 208 -3.18 3.93 20.49
CA ARG A 208 -3.04 3.38 19.12
C ARG A 208 -1.88 4.01 18.35
N LEU A 209 -0.85 4.50 19.04
CA LEU A 209 0.26 5.21 18.41
C LEU A 209 0.93 4.39 17.31
N VAL A 210 1.23 3.12 17.59
CA VAL A 210 1.91 2.22 16.63
C VAL A 210 1.01 1.92 15.45
N GLU A 211 -0.28 1.69 15.67
CA GLU A 211 -1.25 1.43 14.61
C GLU A 211 -1.46 2.66 13.73
N CYS A 212 -1.58 3.86 14.31
CA CYS A 212 -1.70 5.12 13.56
C CYS A 212 -0.48 5.34 12.67
N TYR A 213 0.73 5.13 13.21
CA TYR A 213 1.95 5.20 12.41
C TYR A 213 2.01 4.13 11.31
N PHE A 214 1.66 2.88 11.65
CA PHE A 214 1.66 1.78 10.70
C PHE A 214 0.71 2.02 9.52
N TRP A 215 -0.45 2.65 9.77
CA TRP A 215 -1.38 3.05 8.70
C TRP A 215 -0.71 3.98 7.69
N ILE A 216 0.02 5.01 8.15
CA ILE A 216 0.69 5.94 7.23
C ILE A 216 1.84 5.27 6.48
N LEU A 217 2.60 4.41 7.17
CA LEU A 217 3.66 3.61 6.56
C LEU A 217 3.14 2.72 5.42
N CYS A 218 1.87 2.28 5.47
CA CYS A 218 1.25 1.52 4.39
C CYS A 218 0.98 2.35 3.13
N ILE A 219 0.88 3.68 3.27
CA ILE A 219 0.63 4.61 2.16
C ILE A 219 1.95 4.95 1.46
N TYR A 220 2.96 5.40 2.21
CA TYR A 220 4.28 5.76 1.68
C TYR A 220 5.38 5.36 2.67
N PHE A 221 6.25 4.44 2.25
CA PHE A 221 7.30 3.87 3.11
C PHE A 221 8.70 4.43 2.83
N GLU A 222 8.84 5.13 1.72
CA GLU A 222 10.10 5.60 1.14
C GLU A 222 10.76 6.62 2.08
N PRO A 223 12.10 6.64 2.19
CA PRO A 223 12.81 7.53 3.12
C PRO A 223 12.43 9.01 3.03
N GLU A 224 12.19 9.51 1.81
CA GLU A 224 11.89 10.93 1.55
C GLU A 224 10.61 11.43 2.23
N TYR A 225 9.65 10.53 2.50
CA TYR A 225 8.40 10.87 3.17
C TYR A 225 8.49 10.76 4.70
N SER A 226 9.68 10.74 5.29
CA SER A 226 9.88 10.58 6.74
C SER A 226 9.12 11.62 7.57
N VAL A 227 9.31 12.90 7.26
CA VAL A 227 8.61 13.99 7.95
C VAL A 227 7.10 13.89 7.75
N ALA A 228 6.66 13.57 6.53
CA ALA A 228 5.25 13.39 6.22
C ALA A 228 4.63 12.25 7.04
N ARG A 229 5.34 11.13 7.22
CA ARG A 229 4.88 10.00 8.04
C ARG A 229 4.67 10.39 9.50
N VAL A 230 5.62 11.11 10.09
CA VAL A 230 5.51 11.55 11.50
C VAL A 230 4.34 12.50 11.68
N LEU A 231 4.20 13.52 10.83
CA LEU A 231 3.11 14.49 10.92
C LEU A 231 1.74 13.83 10.70
N ASN A 232 1.61 12.97 9.68
CA ASN A 232 0.35 12.27 9.43
C ASN A 232 0.01 11.26 10.53
N ALA A 233 1.00 10.62 11.14
CA ALA A 233 0.77 9.76 12.30
C ALA A 233 0.21 10.56 13.48
N LYS A 234 0.74 11.78 13.73
CA LYS A 234 0.18 12.69 14.74
C LYS A 234 -1.26 13.10 14.41
N ILE A 235 -1.57 13.44 13.15
CA ILE A 235 -2.95 13.73 12.70
C ILE A 235 -3.87 12.53 12.99
N TYR A 236 -3.46 11.31 12.66
CA TYR A 236 -4.26 10.12 12.92
C TYR A 236 -4.45 9.87 14.42
N ILE A 237 -3.44 10.13 15.25
CA ILE A 237 -3.58 10.08 16.71
C ILE A 237 -4.60 11.11 17.19
N VAL A 238 -4.60 12.34 16.66
CA VAL A 238 -5.62 13.35 16.95
C VAL A 238 -7.01 12.86 16.53
N LEU A 239 -7.17 12.36 15.32
CA LEU A 239 -8.46 11.88 14.81
C LEU A 239 -9.01 10.70 15.61
N THR A 240 -8.16 9.74 15.98
CA THR A 240 -8.59 8.59 16.81
C THR A 240 -8.96 9.02 18.22
N THR A 241 -8.21 9.95 18.82
CA THR A 241 -8.51 10.51 20.15
C THR A 241 -9.81 11.32 20.09
N LEU A 242 -9.98 12.15 19.07
CA LEU A 242 -11.19 12.94 18.84
C LEU A 242 -12.42 12.04 18.67
N ASN A 243 -12.30 10.95 17.90
CA ASN A 243 -13.36 9.95 17.77
C ASN A 243 -13.76 9.39 19.14
N ASP A 244 -12.78 9.01 19.96
CA ASP A 244 -13.06 8.50 21.31
C ASP A 244 -13.64 9.58 22.23
N THR A 245 -13.23 10.85 22.06
CA THR A 245 -13.83 11.99 22.75
C THR A 245 -15.31 12.13 22.40
N CYS A 246 -15.66 12.05 21.11
CA CYS A 246 -17.03 12.22 20.64
C CYS A 246 -17.94 11.04 21.01
N ASP A 247 -17.44 9.80 20.86
CA ASP A 247 -18.28 8.60 21.01
C ASP A 247 -18.39 8.11 22.45
N ASN A 248 -17.32 8.27 23.25
CA ASN A 248 -17.19 7.58 24.54
C ASN A 248 -17.07 8.51 25.76
N PHE A 249 -16.76 9.80 25.57
CA PHE A 249 -16.40 10.70 26.67
C PHE A 249 -17.27 11.96 26.81
N GLY A 250 -17.52 12.67 25.71
CA GLY A 250 -18.22 13.94 25.72
C GLY A 250 -19.74 13.79 25.76
N THR A 251 -20.43 14.72 26.43
CA THR A 251 -21.87 14.88 26.20
C THR A 251 -22.13 15.55 24.85
N TYR A 252 -23.37 15.45 24.37
CA TYR A 252 -23.77 16.09 23.11
C TYR A 252 -23.41 17.58 23.06
N GLU A 253 -23.69 18.33 24.14
CA GLU A 253 -23.40 19.77 24.23
C GLU A 253 -21.90 20.06 24.24
N GLU A 254 -21.10 19.25 24.95
CA GLU A 254 -19.65 19.40 25.00
C GLU A 254 -19.02 19.11 23.63
N VAL A 255 -19.49 18.06 22.93
CA VAL A 255 -19.04 17.71 21.58
C VAL A 255 -19.44 18.79 20.57
N GLN A 256 -20.66 19.32 20.64
CA GLN A 256 -21.07 20.44 19.78
C GLN A 256 -20.20 21.68 19.97
N ALA A 257 -19.80 22.00 21.20
CA ALA A 257 -18.89 23.10 21.47
C ALA A 257 -17.50 22.81 20.89
N LEU A 258 -16.98 21.58 21.05
CA LEU A 258 -15.70 21.16 20.50
C LEU A 258 -15.68 21.22 18.97
N VAL A 259 -16.71 20.73 18.29
CA VAL A 259 -16.84 20.79 16.83
C VAL A 259 -16.78 22.25 16.35
N LYS A 260 -17.56 23.15 16.96
CA LYS A 260 -17.54 24.58 16.61
C LYS A 260 -16.17 25.23 16.84
N ALA A 261 -15.42 24.77 17.84
CA ALA A 261 -14.06 25.24 18.07
C ALA A 261 -13.11 24.73 16.98
N ILE A 262 -13.19 23.45 16.60
CA ILE A 262 -12.41 22.84 15.52
C ILE A 262 -12.70 23.52 14.18
N GLU A 263 -13.96 23.85 13.89
CA GLU A 263 -14.36 24.60 12.69
C GLU A 263 -13.68 25.97 12.57
N ARG A 264 -13.36 26.61 13.70
CA ARG A 264 -12.66 27.89 13.73
C ARG A 264 -11.14 27.72 13.75
N LEU A 265 -10.66 26.62 14.32
CA LEU A 265 -9.26 26.27 14.53
C LEU A 265 -8.41 27.45 15.06
N ASP A 266 -8.98 28.18 16.01
CA ASP A 266 -8.41 29.38 16.63
C ASP A 266 -8.15 29.14 18.12
N ALA A 267 -6.96 29.52 18.60
CA ALA A 267 -6.58 29.42 20.01
C ALA A 267 -7.57 30.13 20.95
N ARG A 268 -8.23 31.20 20.50
CA ARG A 268 -9.24 31.95 21.28
C ARG A 268 -10.46 31.11 21.65
N ALA A 269 -10.79 30.09 20.85
CA ALA A 269 -11.92 29.21 21.15
C ALA A 269 -11.66 28.30 22.37
N LEU A 270 -10.40 28.19 22.82
CA LEU A 270 -10.06 27.37 23.99
C LEU A 270 -10.74 27.87 25.28
N ASP A 271 -10.92 29.18 25.43
CA ASP A 271 -11.57 29.79 26.60
C ASP A 271 -13.08 29.58 26.61
N GLU A 272 -13.68 29.32 25.45
CA GLU A 272 -15.13 29.07 25.28
C GLU A 272 -15.50 27.61 25.58
N LEU A 273 -14.52 26.70 25.63
CA LEU A 273 -14.74 25.27 25.78
C LEU A 273 -14.92 24.82 27.24
N PRO A 274 -15.73 23.78 27.49
CA PRO A 274 -15.72 23.08 28.78
C PRO A 274 -14.32 22.56 29.11
N ASP A 275 -13.92 22.60 30.38
CA ASP A 275 -12.56 22.20 30.81
C ASP A 275 -12.19 20.78 30.35
N ARG A 276 -13.18 19.88 30.28
CA ARG A 276 -13.02 18.50 29.82
C ARG A 276 -12.61 18.38 28.34
N MET A 277 -12.93 19.38 27.52
CA MET A 277 -12.63 19.40 26.07
C MET A 277 -11.36 20.18 25.72
N LYS A 278 -10.89 21.04 26.63
CA LYS A 278 -9.71 21.90 26.39
C LYS A 278 -8.46 21.11 26.04
N ASN A 279 -8.23 19.95 26.67
CA ASN A 279 -7.05 19.13 26.36
C ASN A 279 -7.10 18.57 24.93
N MET A 280 -8.26 18.10 24.48
CA MET A 280 -8.44 17.60 23.11
C MET A 280 -8.26 18.71 22.08
N TYR A 281 -8.84 19.88 22.33
CA TYR A 281 -8.69 21.01 21.43
C TYR A 281 -7.25 21.54 21.38
N ARG A 282 -6.57 21.62 22.54
CA ARG A 282 -5.15 22.01 22.60
C ARG A 282 -4.25 21.04 21.85
N LEU A 283 -4.49 19.73 21.99
CA LEU A 283 -3.77 18.71 21.23
C LEU A 283 -3.96 18.93 19.72
N THR A 284 -5.19 19.21 19.28
CA THR A 284 -5.50 19.50 17.88
C THR A 284 -4.71 20.71 17.38
N LEU A 285 -4.81 21.86 18.07
CA LEU A 285 -4.09 23.08 17.70
C LEU A 285 -2.57 22.86 17.59
N ASN A 286 -1.96 22.23 18.59
CA ASN A 286 -0.52 22.01 18.62
C ASN A 286 -0.02 21.19 17.40
N VAL A 287 -0.78 20.19 16.96
CA VAL A 287 -0.42 19.39 15.78
C VAL A 287 -0.56 20.21 14.50
N TYR A 288 -1.60 21.04 14.38
CA TYR A 288 -1.77 21.92 13.22
C TYR A 288 -0.71 23.02 13.14
N ASP A 289 -0.31 23.59 14.28
CA ASP A 289 0.78 24.56 14.35
C ASP A 289 2.11 23.94 13.87
N GLU A 290 2.39 22.69 14.25
CA GLU A 290 3.59 21.96 13.79
C GLU A 290 3.58 21.72 12.27
N ILE A 291 2.41 21.37 11.72
CA ILE A 291 2.24 21.21 10.26
C ILE A 291 2.45 22.55 9.55
N GLU A 292 1.93 23.64 10.11
CA GLU A 292 2.09 24.98 9.55
C GLU A 292 3.55 25.43 9.54
N GLU A 293 4.28 25.16 10.62
CA GLU A 293 5.71 25.43 10.69
C GLU A 293 6.50 24.64 9.63
N GLU A 294 6.21 23.34 9.49
CA GLU A 294 6.92 22.49 8.53
C GLU A 294 6.57 22.81 7.07
N ALA A 295 5.30 23.12 6.79
CA ALA A 295 4.87 23.59 5.48
C ALA A 295 5.51 24.94 5.12
N GLY A 296 5.68 25.82 6.10
CA GLY A 296 6.39 27.10 5.97
C GLY A 296 7.84 26.93 5.53
N LYS A 297 8.57 25.96 6.09
CA LYS A 297 9.97 25.67 5.72
C LYS A 297 10.12 25.24 4.25
N LYS A 298 9.08 24.62 3.67
CA LYS A 298 9.08 24.11 2.29
C LYS A 298 8.40 25.05 1.29
N GLY A 299 7.86 26.19 1.73
CA GLY A 299 7.12 27.11 0.87
C GLY A 299 5.76 26.56 0.41
N SER A 300 5.20 25.59 1.14
CA SER A 300 3.97 24.87 0.78
C SER A 300 2.83 25.13 1.78
N THR A 301 2.73 26.36 2.30
CA THR A 301 1.76 26.73 3.35
C THR A 301 0.30 26.51 2.94
N PHE A 302 -0.01 26.52 1.64
CA PHE A 302 -1.36 26.20 1.12
C PHE A 302 -1.85 24.80 1.52
N ILE A 303 -0.94 23.85 1.80
CA ILE A 303 -1.29 22.50 2.28
C ILE A 303 -2.00 22.56 3.63
N VAL A 304 -1.64 23.54 4.45
CA VAL A 304 -2.21 23.73 5.79
C VAL A 304 -3.64 24.23 5.66
N GLU A 305 -3.89 25.21 4.79
CA GLU A 305 -5.25 25.70 4.52
C GLU A 305 -6.15 24.57 4.03
N TYR A 306 -5.65 23.74 3.10
CA TYR A 306 -6.38 22.57 2.61
C TYR A 306 -6.63 21.52 3.71
N ALA A 307 -5.64 21.21 4.54
CA ALA A 307 -5.81 20.25 5.64
C ALA A 307 -6.83 20.76 6.68
N LYS A 308 -6.85 22.06 6.95
CA LYS A 308 -7.85 22.72 7.80
C LYS A 308 -9.26 22.58 7.20
N GLU A 309 -9.41 22.84 5.89
CA GLU A 309 -10.69 22.67 5.18
C GLU A 309 -11.19 21.22 5.20
N GLU A 310 -10.32 20.24 4.93
CA GLU A 310 -10.71 18.82 4.91
C GLU A 310 -11.21 18.32 6.27
N VAL A 311 -10.59 18.73 7.38
CA VAL A 311 -11.10 18.34 8.72
C VAL A 311 -12.45 18.96 9.03
N ILE A 312 -12.76 20.14 8.48
CA ILE A 312 -14.09 20.75 8.57
C ILE A 312 -15.09 19.99 7.69
N MET A 313 -14.67 19.53 6.51
CA MET A 313 -15.52 18.81 5.55
C MET A 313 -15.88 17.39 5.99
N ILE A 314 -15.05 16.73 6.81
CA ILE A 314 -15.35 15.41 7.41
C ILE A 314 -16.59 15.45 8.34
N HIS A 315 -17.13 16.63 8.65
CA HIS A 315 -18.32 16.82 9.50
C HIS A 315 -19.65 17.01 8.72
N TYR A 316 -19.67 16.78 7.41
CA TYR A 316 -20.88 16.71 6.57
C TYR A 316 -21.08 15.31 5.95
#